data_AF-A0A3D8SII1-F1
#
_entry.id   AF-A0A3D8SII1-F1
#
_cell.length_a   1.000
_cell.length_b   1.000
_cell.length_c   1.000
_cell.angle_alpha   90.00
_cell.angle_beta   90.00
_cell.angle_gamma   90.00
#
_symmetry.space_group_name_H-M   'P 1'
#
loop_
_entity.id
_entity.type
_entity.pdbx_description
1 polymer ?
#
loop_
_entity_poly.entity_id
_entity_poly.type
_entity_poly.pdbx_seq_one_letter_code
_entity_poly.pdbx_strand_id
1 'polypeptide(L)'
;MDTSLYTACENPSALFSTPPESLLHQIYREFTSDINRLKRAYSVRDAQASLPNSCPSPSHILFGQEYDEVNRTLVGLLALRWIHRGEYEGFIGEAPSETRLSRESFDWIRDLYALVITYAESPGDALYTLLTLIITNDLGKDPELACEYRSITGTDISDSNHDAILLKAYEAGLIPSLDRLPGPYKQAALSGLKLASKFNLGQLAQAENAPVCFSALLEFQEETWTGSDGGDEGVMRAFNLRFMEQLLDIAGAGGHMDWTCAAKLNEAVFDSYRGVYEACYGVFEGRMSCEEAYDVVLRRRAAFLMRRGVDLDFDLSINQTSGNTRAFMRLLCMGNVTTADVAELYESTWEDLDPRIKEELEQALNVLGTRGKPAIQPTYMPAFLSGIKNRKELDSALRFLHRVVTAPVIATETESGDLDPSVVVIERSVLGILKEFVEPGLFHEDPIVLDAVGTPKGVVALRQ
;
A
#
# COMPACT_ATOMS: atom_id res chain seq x y z
N MET A 1 10.76 6.86 -37.90
CA MET A 1 11.32 7.75 -36.86
C MET A 1 10.70 7.28 -35.57
N ASP A 2 11.49 6.76 -34.64
CA ASP A 2 11.00 6.39 -33.32
C ASP A 2 10.69 7.67 -32.53
N THR A 3 9.41 7.93 -32.29
CA THR A 3 8.95 9.04 -31.46
C THR A 3 9.33 8.78 -30.00
N SER A 4 9.85 9.79 -29.28
CA SER A 4 10.14 9.66 -27.85
C SER A 4 8.89 9.24 -27.06
N LEU A 5 9.05 8.56 -25.92
CA LEU A 5 7.88 8.19 -25.10
C LEU A 5 7.12 9.44 -24.63
N TYR A 6 7.85 10.50 -24.25
CA TYR A 6 7.27 11.78 -23.84
C TYR A 6 6.34 12.36 -24.92
N THR A 7 6.83 12.45 -26.17
CA THR A 7 6.00 12.91 -27.30
C THR A 7 4.84 11.97 -27.59
N ALA A 8 5.02 10.65 -27.41
CA ALA A 8 3.92 9.70 -27.59
C ALA A 8 2.81 9.86 -26.52
N CYS A 9 3.15 10.34 -25.31
CA CYS A 9 2.19 10.61 -24.26
C CYS A 9 1.25 11.78 -24.59
N GLU A 10 1.62 12.70 -25.50
CA GLU A 10 0.74 13.79 -25.97
C GLU A 10 -0.58 13.27 -26.58
N ASN A 11 -0.60 12.01 -27.03
CA ASN A 11 -1.82 11.33 -27.47
C ASN A 11 -1.96 9.97 -26.75
N PRO A 12 -2.53 9.96 -25.52
CA PRO A 12 -2.70 8.75 -24.73
C PRO A 12 -3.41 7.62 -25.48
N SER A 13 -4.47 7.96 -26.23
CA SER A 13 -5.25 6.98 -26.98
C SER A 13 -4.44 6.33 -28.11
N ALA A 14 -3.58 7.09 -28.80
CA ALA A 14 -2.68 6.54 -29.81
C ALA A 14 -1.60 5.66 -29.18
N LEU A 15 -0.97 6.10 -28.09
CA LEU A 15 0.04 5.32 -27.36
C LEU A 15 -0.55 3.98 -26.90
N PHE A 16 -1.70 3.99 -26.23
CA PHE A 16 -2.30 2.77 -25.70
C PHE A 16 -2.94 1.87 -26.75
N SER A 17 -3.18 2.37 -27.98
CA SER A 17 -3.59 1.55 -29.12
C SER A 17 -2.44 0.73 -29.71
N THR A 18 -1.19 1.00 -29.34
CA THR A 18 -0.05 0.19 -29.79
C THR A 18 -0.12 -1.24 -29.22
N PRO A 19 0.46 -2.25 -29.93
CA PRO A 19 0.58 -3.60 -29.41
C PRO A 19 1.35 -3.62 -28.08
N PRO A 20 0.96 -4.45 -27.09
CA PRO A 20 1.62 -4.48 -25.78
C PRO A 20 3.14 -4.64 -25.85
N GLU A 21 3.64 -5.54 -26.68
CA GLU A 21 5.10 -5.74 -26.87
C GLU A 21 5.82 -4.48 -27.36
N SER A 22 5.23 -3.76 -28.33
CA SER A 22 5.80 -2.50 -28.84
C SER A 22 5.81 -1.42 -27.78
N LEU A 23 4.74 -1.33 -26.97
CA LEU A 23 4.66 -0.42 -25.84
C LEU A 23 5.77 -0.74 -24.82
N LEU A 24 5.91 -2.00 -24.41
CA LEU A 24 6.94 -2.43 -23.45
C LEU A 24 8.36 -2.08 -23.92
N HIS A 25 8.67 -2.31 -25.20
CA HIS A 25 9.97 -1.91 -25.76
C HIS A 25 10.15 -0.39 -25.82
N GLN A 26 9.09 0.39 -26.05
CA GLN A 26 9.17 1.85 -26.00
C GLN A 26 9.43 2.35 -24.58
N ILE A 27 8.72 1.80 -23.58
CA ILE A 27 8.95 2.07 -22.15
C ILE A 27 10.37 1.70 -21.75
N TYR A 28 10.84 0.50 -22.12
CA TYR A 28 12.18 0.05 -21.79
C TYR A 28 13.28 0.95 -22.36
N ARG A 29 13.11 1.47 -23.59
CA ARG A 29 14.06 2.41 -24.20
C ARG A 29 14.15 3.73 -23.41
N GLU A 30 13.04 4.21 -22.87
CA GLU A 30 12.99 5.47 -22.10
C GLU A 30 13.53 5.31 -20.67
N PHE A 31 13.28 4.15 -20.04
CA PHE A 31 13.59 3.87 -18.63
C PHE A 31 14.58 2.70 -18.47
N THR A 32 15.55 2.57 -19.38
CA THR A 32 16.48 1.43 -19.40
C THR A 32 17.24 1.28 -18.08
N SER A 33 17.72 2.36 -17.47
CA SER A 33 18.43 2.32 -16.18
C SER A 33 17.53 1.77 -15.07
N ASP A 34 16.32 2.31 -14.96
CA ASP A 34 15.41 2.08 -13.85
C ASP A 34 14.87 0.65 -13.91
N ILE A 35 14.43 0.19 -15.08
CA ILE A 35 13.94 -1.18 -15.25
C ILE A 35 15.06 -2.20 -15.02
N ASN A 36 16.31 -1.87 -15.35
CA ASN A 36 17.43 -2.76 -15.05
C ASN A 36 17.72 -2.85 -13.54
N ARG A 37 17.46 -1.80 -12.75
CA ARG A 37 17.56 -1.86 -11.28
C ARG A 37 16.50 -2.79 -10.69
N LEU A 38 15.27 -2.75 -11.21
CA LEU A 38 14.17 -3.63 -10.76
C LEU A 38 14.50 -5.12 -10.86
N LYS A 39 15.44 -5.53 -11.71
CA LYS A 39 15.93 -6.92 -11.79
C LYS A 39 16.58 -7.43 -10.49
N ARG A 40 17.03 -6.52 -9.61
CA ARG A 40 17.65 -6.80 -8.31
C ARG A 40 16.71 -6.56 -7.12
N ALA A 41 15.57 -5.91 -7.35
CA ALA A 41 14.60 -5.66 -6.31
C ALA A 41 14.01 -6.99 -5.81
N TYR A 42 13.81 -7.10 -4.49
CA TYR A 42 13.25 -8.31 -3.89
C TYR A 42 11.74 -8.38 -4.10
N SER A 43 11.22 -9.60 -4.25
CA SER A 43 9.79 -9.92 -4.31
C SER A 43 9.41 -10.93 -3.23
N VAL A 44 8.15 -10.93 -2.82
CA VAL A 44 7.57 -12.00 -1.99
C VAL A 44 6.72 -12.88 -2.91
N ARG A 45 7.00 -14.18 -2.95
CA ARG A 45 6.30 -15.15 -3.81
C ARG A 45 5.27 -15.95 -3.02
N ASP A 46 4.09 -16.14 -3.60
CA ASP A 46 3.18 -17.21 -3.18
C ASP A 46 3.70 -18.55 -3.75
N ALA A 47 4.01 -19.53 -2.89
CA ALA A 47 4.73 -20.76 -3.26
C ALA A 47 3.99 -21.71 -4.23
N GLN A 48 2.79 -21.37 -4.70
CA GLN A 48 1.88 -22.30 -5.40
C GLN A 48 1.34 -21.80 -6.75
N ALA A 49 1.84 -20.68 -7.30
CA ALA A 49 1.33 -20.17 -8.57
C ALA A 49 1.86 -20.92 -9.80
N SER A 50 0.96 -21.38 -10.66
CA SER A 50 1.28 -21.88 -12.00
C SER A 50 1.38 -20.72 -12.99
N LEU A 51 2.50 -20.61 -13.70
CA LEU A 51 2.72 -19.54 -14.69
C LEU A 51 1.81 -19.72 -15.93
N PRO A 52 1.31 -18.62 -16.52
CA PRO A 52 0.58 -18.66 -17.79
C PRO A 52 1.44 -19.26 -18.90
N ASN A 53 0.91 -20.26 -19.62
CA ASN A 53 1.59 -20.87 -20.77
C ASN A 53 1.20 -20.24 -22.12
N SER A 54 0.26 -19.29 -22.12
CA SER A 54 -0.38 -18.75 -23.33
C SER A 54 0.37 -17.58 -23.97
N CYS A 55 1.22 -16.88 -23.22
CA CYS A 55 2.01 -15.75 -23.73
C CYS A 55 3.25 -15.50 -22.87
N PRO A 56 4.33 -14.92 -23.44
CA PRO A 56 5.51 -14.54 -22.67
C PRO A 56 5.19 -13.40 -21.68
N SER A 57 5.86 -13.40 -20.53
CA SER A 57 5.79 -12.32 -19.55
C SER A 57 6.47 -11.03 -20.06
N PRO A 58 6.19 -9.86 -19.45
CA PRO A 58 6.90 -8.62 -19.81
C PRO A 58 8.42 -8.73 -19.73
N SER A 59 8.96 -9.37 -18.69
CA SER A 59 10.40 -9.57 -18.55
C SER A 59 10.95 -10.54 -19.59
N HIS A 60 10.20 -11.60 -19.95
CA HIS A 60 10.58 -12.50 -21.03
C HIS A 60 10.63 -11.79 -22.39
N ILE A 61 9.66 -10.91 -22.66
CA ILE A 61 9.64 -10.07 -23.87
C ILE A 61 10.90 -9.19 -23.94
N LEU A 62 11.27 -8.55 -22.84
CA LEU A 62 12.39 -7.58 -22.81
C LEU A 62 13.78 -8.23 -22.71
N PHE A 63 13.89 -9.35 -22.00
CA PHE A 63 15.18 -9.92 -21.57
C PHE A 63 15.35 -11.41 -21.87
N GLY A 64 14.30 -12.11 -22.31
CA GLY A 64 14.32 -13.56 -22.51
C GLY A 64 14.38 -14.38 -21.22
N GLN A 65 14.14 -13.77 -20.05
CA GLN A 65 14.15 -14.43 -18.75
C GLN A 65 13.21 -13.73 -17.76
N GLU A 66 12.81 -14.43 -16.70
CA GLU A 66 11.87 -13.93 -15.71
C GLU A 66 12.53 -13.05 -14.64
N TYR A 67 11.92 -11.88 -14.40
CA TYR A 67 12.25 -10.99 -13.29
C TYR A 67 10.95 -10.54 -12.60
N ASP A 68 10.77 -10.93 -11.34
CA ASP A 68 9.50 -10.76 -10.63
C ASP A 68 9.06 -9.30 -10.54
N GLU A 69 9.90 -8.41 -9.99
CA GLU A 69 9.54 -7.01 -9.82
C GLU A 69 9.36 -6.30 -11.17
N VAL A 70 10.14 -6.69 -12.20
CA VAL A 70 9.90 -6.17 -13.56
C VAL A 70 8.52 -6.59 -14.08
N ASN A 71 8.14 -7.86 -13.90
CA ASN A 71 6.82 -8.33 -14.30
C ASN A 71 5.72 -7.60 -13.53
N ARG A 72 5.88 -7.41 -12.21
CA ARG A 72 4.90 -6.70 -11.38
C ARG A 72 4.69 -5.26 -11.84
N THR A 73 5.77 -4.50 -11.97
CA THR A 73 5.73 -3.11 -12.41
C THR A 73 5.13 -2.96 -13.81
N LEU A 74 5.56 -3.79 -14.78
CA LEU A 74 5.08 -3.68 -16.16
C LEU A 74 3.65 -4.18 -16.32
N VAL A 75 3.16 -5.11 -15.49
CA VAL A 75 1.74 -5.47 -15.44
C VAL A 75 0.91 -4.33 -14.86
N GLY A 76 1.40 -3.60 -13.86
CA GLY A 76 0.77 -2.34 -13.40
C GLY A 76 0.63 -1.31 -14.54
N LEU A 77 1.64 -1.19 -15.40
CA LEU A 77 1.56 -0.36 -16.61
C LEU A 77 0.53 -0.88 -17.63
N LEU A 78 0.48 -2.19 -17.86
CA LEU A 78 -0.55 -2.80 -18.72
C LEU A 78 -1.96 -2.63 -18.14
N ALA A 79 -2.09 -2.60 -16.80
CA ALA A 79 -3.34 -2.29 -16.13
C ALA A 79 -3.82 -0.87 -16.43
N LEU A 80 -2.91 0.12 -16.41
CA LEU A 80 -3.23 1.49 -16.86
C LEU A 80 -3.74 1.51 -18.31
N ARG A 81 -3.15 0.71 -19.20
CA ARG A 81 -3.62 0.56 -20.59
C ARG A 81 -5.03 -0.03 -20.64
N TRP A 82 -5.33 -1.10 -19.88
CA TRP A 82 -6.67 -1.69 -19.84
C TRP A 82 -7.70 -0.71 -19.30
N ILE A 83 -7.38 0.02 -18.22
CA ILE A 83 -8.24 1.06 -17.63
C ILE A 83 -8.55 2.13 -18.68
N HIS A 84 -7.53 2.72 -19.31
CA HIS A 84 -7.69 3.78 -20.30
C HIS A 84 -8.56 3.35 -21.50
N ARG A 85 -8.41 2.10 -21.94
CA ARG A 85 -9.17 1.54 -23.08
C ARG A 85 -10.54 0.99 -22.70
N GLY A 86 -10.89 0.97 -21.41
CA GLY A 86 -12.13 0.37 -20.92
C GLY A 86 -12.18 -1.16 -21.10
N GLU A 87 -11.03 -1.83 -21.16
CA GLU A 87 -10.91 -3.27 -21.40
C GLU A 87 -11.13 -4.08 -20.11
N TYR A 88 -12.36 -4.03 -19.59
CA TYR A 88 -12.73 -4.69 -18.34
C TYR A 88 -12.44 -6.20 -18.32
N GLU A 89 -12.84 -6.94 -19.35
CA GLU A 89 -12.64 -8.40 -19.40
C GLU A 89 -11.15 -8.78 -19.38
N GLY A 90 -10.29 -8.01 -20.07
CA GLY A 90 -8.85 -8.21 -20.02
C GLY A 90 -8.25 -7.88 -18.66
N PHE A 91 -8.79 -6.84 -18.00
CA PHE A 91 -8.35 -6.44 -16.68
C PHE A 91 -8.65 -7.48 -15.60
N ILE A 92 -9.85 -8.08 -15.61
CA ILE A 92 -10.23 -9.08 -14.61
C ILE A 92 -9.75 -10.51 -14.94
N GLY A 93 -9.44 -10.79 -16.21
CA GLY A 93 -9.07 -12.13 -16.67
C GLY A 93 -10.13 -13.18 -16.32
N GLU A 94 -9.66 -14.34 -15.85
CA GLU A 94 -10.53 -15.46 -15.44
C GLU A 94 -10.87 -15.45 -13.94
N ALA A 95 -10.78 -14.29 -13.27
CA ALA A 95 -11.03 -14.20 -11.84
C ALA A 95 -12.46 -14.71 -11.46
N PRO A 96 -12.60 -15.49 -10.36
CA PRO A 96 -13.89 -15.98 -9.90
C PRO A 96 -14.91 -14.86 -9.70
N SER A 97 -16.18 -15.15 -9.99
CA SER A 97 -17.24 -14.14 -9.97
C SER A 97 -17.46 -13.50 -8.59
N GLU A 98 -17.10 -14.22 -7.54
CA GLU A 98 -17.25 -13.87 -6.13
C GLU A 98 -16.17 -12.90 -5.64
N THR A 99 -15.02 -12.85 -6.32
CA THR A 99 -13.85 -12.04 -5.93
C THR A 99 -13.52 -10.96 -6.95
N ARG A 100 -13.81 -11.19 -8.24
CA ARG A 100 -13.45 -10.26 -9.32
C ARG A 100 -13.97 -8.85 -9.05
N LEU A 101 -13.18 -7.86 -9.44
CA LEU A 101 -13.57 -6.46 -9.41
C LEU A 101 -14.86 -6.27 -10.23
N SER A 102 -15.84 -5.57 -9.68
CA SER A 102 -17.10 -5.30 -10.36
C SER A 102 -16.93 -4.29 -11.49
N ARG A 103 -17.88 -4.28 -12.43
CA ARG A 103 -17.93 -3.32 -13.53
C ARG A 103 -18.04 -1.87 -13.03
N GLU A 104 -18.85 -1.64 -12.00
CA GLU A 104 -19.02 -0.34 -11.36
C GLU A 104 -17.72 0.15 -10.73
N SER A 105 -17.05 -0.73 -9.97
CA SER A 105 -15.76 -0.43 -9.35
C SER A 105 -14.68 -0.13 -10.38
N PHE A 106 -14.61 -0.90 -11.48
CA PHE A 106 -13.71 -0.58 -12.58
C PHE A 106 -14.04 0.76 -13.23
N ASP A 107 -15.32 1.06 -13.49
CA ASP A 107 -15.72 2.33 -14.10
C ASP A 107 -15.36 3.51 -13.21
N TRP A 108 -15.49 3.39 -11.89
CA TRP A 108 -15.00 4.39 -10.95
C TRP A 108 -13.49 4.63 -11.11
N ILE A 109 -12.68 3.57 -11.21
CA ILE A 109 -11.22 3.71 -11.45
C ILE A 109 -10.98 4.42 -12.78
N ARG A 110 -11.68 4.02 -13.84
CA ARG A 110 -11.53 4.63 -15.16
C ARG A 110 -11.87 6.12 -15.14
N ASP A 111 -12.93 6.50 -14.45
CA ASP A 111 -13.37 7.90 -14.37
C ASP A 111 -12.36 8.75 -13.58
N LEU A 112 -11.80 8.22 -12.49
CA LEU A 112 -10.70 8.85 -11.77
C LEU A 112 -9.48 9.07 -12.68
N TYR A 113 -9.11 8.05 -13.46
CA TYR A 113 -7.94 8.12 -14.35
C TYR A 113 -8.17 9.07 -15.53
N ALA A 114 -9.39 9.10 -16.05
CA ALA A 114 -9.77 10.04 -17.11
C ALA A 114 -9.72 11.48 -16.61
N LEU A 115 -10.12 11.75 -15.37
CA LEU A 115 -10.01 13.07 -14.76
C LEU A 115 -8.56 13.57 -14.70
N VAL A 116 -7.63 12.70 -14.29
CA VAL A 116 -6.23 13.08 -14.04
C VAL A 116 -5.36 13.03 -15.29
N ILE A 117 -5.71 12.21 -16.28
CA ILE A 117 -4.94 12.07 -17.52
C ILE A 117 -5.64 12.76 -18.68
N THR A 118 -6.83 12.28 -19.06
CA THR A 118 -7.51 12.71 -20.28
C THR A 118 -8.01 14.15 -20.19
N TYR A 119 -8.51 14.57 -19.04
CA TYR A 119 -9.08 15.89 -18.80
C TYR A 119 -8.14 16.86 -18.08
N ALA A 120 -6.89 16.46 -17.82
CA ALA A 120 -5.88 17.37 -17.30
C ALA A 120 -5.53 18.47 -18.31
N GLU A 121 -5.03 19.60 -17.80
CA GLU A 121 -4.57 20.71 -18.65
C GLU A 121 -3.45 20.29 -19.61
N SER A 122 -2.60 19.36 -19.19
CA SER A 122 -1.54 18.77 -20.01
C SER A 122 -1.59 17.23 -19.90
N PRO A 123 -2.42 16.56 -20.74
CA PRO A 123 -2.60 15.11 -20.70
C PRO A 123 -1.31 14.33 -20.90
N GLY A 124 -0.42 14.83 -21.77
CA GLY A 124 0.87 14.20 -22.04
C GLY A 124 1.81 14.23 -20.85
N ASP A 125 1.88 15.37 -20.16
CA ASP A 125 2.69 15.50 -18.95
C ASP A 125 2.14 14.64 -17.82
N ALA A 126 0.81 14.61 -17.63
CA ALA A 126 0.15 13.78 -16.62
C ALA A 126 0.43 12.29 -16.85
N LEU A 127 0.25 11.82 -18.09
CA LEU A 127 0.52 10.44 -18.46
C LEU A 127 2.00 10.07 -18.29
N TYR A 128 2.91 10.88 -18.83
CA TYR A 128 4.35 10.62 -18.70
C TYR A 128 4.80 10.59 -17.24
N THR A 129 4.21 11.45 -16.41
CA THR A 129 4.45 11.47 -14.96
C THR A 129 3.98 10.19 -14.31
N LEU A 130 2.75 9.74 -14.59
CA LEU A 130 2.25 8.48 -14.04
C LEU A 130 3.09 7.28 -14.49
N LEU A 131 3.50 7.22 -15.75
CA LEU A 131 4.42 6.18 -16.24
C LEU A 131 5.75 6.20 -15.49
N THR A 132 6.31 7.38 -15.25
CA THR A 132 7.55 7.53 -14.47
C THR A 132 7.36 7.06 -13.03
N LEU A 133 6.24 7.41 -12.38
CA LEU A 133 5.92 6.99 -11.02
C LEU A 133 5.79 5.47 -10.91
N ILE A 134 5.07 4.81 -11.83
CA ILE A 134 4.95 3.34 -11.87
C ILE A 134 6.33 2.69 -11.95
N ILE A 135 7.20 3.16 -12.86
CA ILE A 135 8.52 2.55 -13.06
C ILE A 135 9.46 2.79 -11.88
N THR A 136 9.34 3.93 -11.20
CA THR A 136 10.28 4.34 -10.15
C THR A 136 9.88 3.89 -8.75
N ASN A 137 8.60 3.61 -8.49
CA ASN A 137 8.06 3.31 -7.16
C ASN A 137 8.86 2.24 -6.40
N ASP A 138 9.19 1.13 -7.08
CA ASP A 138 9.85 -0.01 -6.46
C ASP A 138 11.39 0.03 -6.50
N LEU A 139 11.99 1.12 -7.00
CA LEU A 139 13.46 1.25 -7.00
C LEU A 139 14.04 1.29 -5.58
N GLY A 140 13.26 1.73 -4.59
CA GLY A 140 13.67 1.70 -3.18
C GLY A 140 13.93 0.29 -2.63
N LYS A 141 13.47 -0.77 -3.32
CA LYS A 141 13.74 -2.17 -2.98
C LYS A 141 15.07 -2.69 -3.53
N ASP A 142 15.75 -1.94 -4.41
CA ASP A 142 17.07 -2.31 -4.96
C ASP A 142 18.14 -2.21 -3.86
N PRO A 143 18.74 -3.32 -3.41
CA PRO A 143 19.73 -3.30 -2.33
C PRO A 143 21.00 -2.50 -2.71
N GLU A 144 21.30 -2.36 -4.01
CA GLU A 144 22.43 -1.54 -4.46
C GLU A 144 22.15 -0.05 -4.31
N LEU A 145 20.89 0.39 -4.36
CA LEU A 145 20.54 1.81 -4.26
C LEU A 145 20.91 2.39 -2.89
N ALA A 146 20.65 1.65 -1.81
CA ALA A 146 21.08 2.04 -0.46
C ALA A 146 22.61 2.06 -0.33
N CYS A 147 23.30 1.11 -0.96
CA CYS A 147 24.77 1.07 -0.97
C CYS A 147 25.37 2.27 -1.72
N GLU A 148 24.81 2.62 -2.88
CA GLU A 148 25.20 3.80 -3.66
C GLU A 148 24.97 5.09 -2.87
N TYR A 149 23.79 5.24 -2.25
CA TYR A 149 23.49 6.38 -1.39
C TYR A 149 24.51 6.51 -0.25
N ARG A 150 24.84 5.42 0.42
CA ARG A 150 25.85 5.39 1.48
C ARG A 150 27.24 5.77 0.95
N SER A 151 27.60 5.36 -0.26
CA SER A 151 28.89 5.70 -0.86
C SER A 151 29.05 7.21 -1.12
N ILE A 152 27.95 7.91 -1.38
CA ILE A 152 27.92 9.35 -1.66
C ILE A 152 27.78 10.17 -0.38
N THR A 153 26.91 9.75 0.54
CA THR A 153 26.51 10.55 1.72
C THR A 153 27.17 10.10 3.02
N GLY A 154 27.75 8.91 3.06
CA GLY A 154 28.25 8.26 4.27
C GLY A 154 27.16 7.69 5.19
N THR A 155 25.88 7.88 4.87
CA THR A 155 24.75 7.46 5.73
C THR A 155 24.14 6.15 5.23
N ASP A 156 23.92 5.20 6.14
CA ASP A 156 23.23 3.96 5.82
C ASP A 156 21.71 4.15 5.95
N ILE A 157 20.99 3.76 4.90
CA ILE A 157 19.52 3.86 4.82
C ILE A 157 18.86 2.50 4.55
N SER A 158 19.63 1.41 4.57
CA SER A 158 19.15 0.07 4.21
C SER A 158 18.04 -0.46 5.12
N ASP A 159 17.93 0.04 6.35
CA ASP A 159 16.88 -0.30 7.31
C ASP A 159 15.61 0.59 7.18
N SER A 160 15.61 1.59 6.29
CA SER A 160 14.44 2.45 6.07
C SER A 160 13.39 1.76 5.21
N ASN A 161 12.14 2.24 5.25
CA ASN A 161 11.12 1.79 4.30
C ASN A 161 11.50 2.19 2.85
N HIS A 162 11.04 1.41 1.87
CA HIS A 162 11.46 1.59 0.47
C HIS A 162 11.07 2.96 -0.13
N ASP A 163 9.92 3.53 0.25
CA ASP A 163 9.52 4.89 -0.17
C ASP A 163 10.50 5.96 0.36
N ALA A 164 10.95 5.83 1.62
CA ALA A 164 11.96 6.70 2.21
C ALA A 164 13.35 6.50 1.58
N ILE A 165 13.71 5.26 1.20
CA ILE A 165 14.94 5.00 0.43
C ILE A 165 14.87 5.69 -0.93
N LEU A 166 13.74 5.57 -1.63
CA LEU A 166 13.52 6.19 -2.94
C LEU A 166 13.61 7.72 -2.86
N LEU A 167 12.98 8.35 -1.86
CA LEU A 167 13.06 9.79 -1.64
C LEU A 167 14.50 10.25 -1.43
N LYS A 168 15.23 9.61 -0.51
CA LYS A 168 16.64 9.95 -0.23
C LYS A 168 17.54 9.71 -1.45
N ALA A 169 17.32 8.63 -2.19
CA ALA A 169 18.05 8.34 -3.41
C ALA A 169 17.80 9.40 -4.49
N TYR A 170 16.56 9.87 -4.63
CA TYR A 170 16.23 10.99 -5.50
C TYR A 170 16.97 12.27 -5.09
N GLU A 171 16.94 12.63 -3.80
CA GLU A 171 17.64 13.81 -3.28
C GLU A 171 19.16 13.77 -3.50
N ALA A 172 19.75 12.56 -3.55
CA ALA A 172 21.15 12.33 -3.88
C ALA A 172 21.45 12.28 -5.39
N GLY A 173 20.44 12.46 -6.25
CA GLY A 173 20.60 12.45 -7.71
C GLY A 173 20.74 11.06 -8.33
N LEU A 174 20.33 9.99 -7.62
CA LEU A 174 20.44 8.60 -8.09
C LEU A 174 19.28 8.15 -8.98
N ILE A 175 18.20 8.94 -9.04
CA ILE A 175 16.96 8.64 -9.79
C ILE A 175 16.73 9.72 -10.86
N PRO A 176 17.52 9.74 -11.96
CA PRO A 176 17.50 10.80 -12.95
C PRO A 176 16.20 10.87 -13.76
N SER A 177 15.39 9.81 -13.76
CA SER A 177 14.11 9.79 -14.47
C SER A 177 13.09 10.78 -13.91
N LEU A 178 13.07 10.98 -12.59
CA LEU A 178 12.23 11.98 -11.94
C LEU A 178 12.64 13.42 -12.30
N ASP A 179 13.91 13.65 -12.64
CA ASP A 179 14.37 14.98 -13.06
C ASP A 179 13.93 15.38 -14.45
N ARG A 180 13.51 14.42 -15.29
CA ARG A 180 12.95 14.66 -16.63
C ARG A 180 11.50 15.16 -16.59
N LEU A 181 10.84 15.08 -15.44
CA LEU A 181 9.44 15.46 -15.31
C LEU A 181 9.23 16.98 -15.51
N PRO A 182 8.14 17.40 -16.17
CA PRO A 182 7.76 18.81 -16.29
C PRO A 182 7.56 19.46 -14.92
N GLY A 183 7.88 20.75 -14.79
CA GLY A 183 7.95 21.46 -13.51
C GLY A 183 6.81 21.17 -12.52
N PRO A 184 5.53 21.45 -12.87
CA PRO A 184 4.42 21.23 -11.94
C PRO A 184 4.18 19.75 -11.60
N TYR A 185 4.39 18.86 -12.56
CA TYR A 185 4.22 17.43 -12.35
C TYR A 185 5.38 16.79 -11.58
N LYS A 186 6.58 17.32 -11.74
CA LYS A 186 7.74 16.98 -10.91
C LYS A 186 7.46 17.34 -9.45
N GLN A 187 6.98 18.55 -9.19
CA GLN A 187 6.61 18.96 -7.83
C GLN A 187 5.51 18.06 -7.25
N ALA A 188 4.50 17.72 -8.04
CA ALA A 188 3.44 16.81 -7.63
C ALA A 188 3.96 15.39 -7.31
N ALA A 189 4.82 14.84 -8.18
CA ALA A 189 5.49 13.56 -7.97
C ALA A 189 6.33 13.54 -6.68
N LEU A 190 7.12 14.58 -6.45
CA LEU A 190 7.95 14.70 -5.25
C LEU A 190 7.13 14.88 -3.98
N SER A 191 6.04 15.65 -4.03
CA SER A 191 5.13 15.82 -2.90
C SER A 191 4.45 14.49 -2.57
N GLY A 192 4.03 13.73 -3.59
CA GLY A 192 3.48 12.38 -3.42
C GLY A 192 4.47 11.39 -2.81
N LEU A 193 5.74 11.44 -3.23
CA LEU A 193 6.81 10.59 -2.68
C LEU A 193 7.13 10.93 -1.21
N LYS A 194 7.14 12.23 -0.87
CA LYS A 194 7.25 12.67 0.53
C LYS A 194 6.09 12.17 1.38
N LEU A 195 4.86 12.30 0.89
CA LEU A 195 3.69 11.78 1.58
C LEU A 195 3.82 10.28 1.83
N ALA A 196 4.18 9.50 0.80
CA ALA A 196 4.35 8.05 0.90
C ALA A 196 5.36 7.63 1.96
N SER A 197 6.46 8.38 2.11
CA SER A 197 7.51 8.09 3.10
C SER A 197 7.04 8.20 4.56
N LYS A 198 5.94 8.93 4.81
CA LYS A 198 5.33 9.17 6.14
C LYS A 198 3.97 8.48 6.32
N PHE A 199 3.23 8.28 5.23
CA PHE A 199 1.84 7.83 5.22
C PHE A 199 1.60 6.84 4.08
N ASN A 200 1.65 5.55 4.41
CA ASN A 200 1.40 4.48 3.45
C ASN A 200 -0.11 4.20 3.33
N LEU A 201 -0.64 4.39 2.12
CA LEU A 201 -2.07 4.20 1.83
C LEU A 201 -2.49 2.73 1.92
N GLY A 202 -1.60 1.79 1.62
CA GLY A 202 -1.87 0.36 1.74
C GLY A 202 -1.96 -0.13 3.17
N GLN A 203 -1.08 0.37 4.05
CA GLN A 203 -1.18 0.15 5.49
C GLN A 203 -2.50 0.71 6.03
N LEU A 204 -2.94 1.89 5.57
CA LEU A 204 -4.24 2.44 5.94
C LEU A 204 -5.40 1.58 5.44
N ALA A 205 -5.38 1.10 4.19
CA ALA A 205 -6.45 0.26 3.62
C ALA A 205 -6.68 -1.04 4.42
N GLN A 206 -5.66 -1.50 5.16
CA GLN A 206 -5.71 -2.67 6.03
C GLN A 206 -5.83 -2.31 7.52
N ALA A 207 -6.01 -1.02 7.85
CA ALA A 207 -6.08 -0.50 9.21
C ALA A 207 -4.85 -0.86 10.08
N GLU A 208 -3.68 -1.01 9.45
CA GLU A 208 -2.39 -1.19 10.12
C GLU A 208 -1.94 0.12 10.77
N ASN A 209 -2.09 1.23 10.03
CA ASN A 209 -1.80 2.59 10.51
C ASN A 209 -2.56 2.96 11.78
N ALA A 210 -2.07 3.96 12.51
CA ALA A 210 -2.83 4.62 13.57
C ALA A 210 -3.66 5.80 13.02
N PRO A 211 -4.70 6.25 13.73
CA PRO A 211 -5.48 7.42 13.33
C PRO A 211 -4.64 8.69 13.14
N VAL A 212 -3.62 8.91 13.98
CA VAL A 212 -2.73 10.08 13.85
C VAL A 212 -1.95 10.12 12.54
N CYS A 213 -1.78 9.00 11.83
CA CYS A 213 -1.06 8.98 10.55
C CYS A 213 -1.71 9.89 9.50
N PHE A 214 -3.01 10.22 9.62
CA PHE A 214 -3.67 11.22 8.77
C PHE A 214 -3.11 12.65 8.95
N SER A 215 -2.40 12.95 10.04
CA SER A 215 -1.74 14.25 10.23
C SER A 215 -0.71 14.55 9.13
N ALA A 216 -0.05 13.51 8.60
CA ALA A 216 0.85 13.64 7.45
C ALA A 216 0.14 14.17 6.18
N LEU A 217 -1.17 13.96 6.02
CA LEU A 217 -1.94 14.59 4.93
C LEU A 217 -2.12 16.08 5.15
N LEU A 218 -2.30 16.53 6.39
CA LEU A 218 -2.42 17.95 6.73
C LEU A 218 -1.07 18.66 6.51
N GLU A 219 0.03 18.03 6.92
CA GLU A 219 1.39 18.53 6.62
C GLU A 219 1.63 18.59 5.10
N PHE A 220 1.27 17.53 4.37
CA PHE A 220 1.37 17.50 2.92
C PHE A 220 0.55 18.62 2.27
N GLN A 221 -0.68 18.86 2.73
CA GLN A 221 -1.51 19.96 2.24
C GLN A 221 -0.83 21.31 2.50
N GLU A 222 -0.29 21.56 3.70
CA GLU A 222 0.38 22.81 4.04
C GLU A 222 1.68 23.02 3.24
N GLU A 223 2.52 21.99 3.13
CA GLU A 223 3.77 22.03 2.36
C GLU A 223 3.53 22.25 0.87
N THR A 224 2.55 21.55 0.28
CA THR A 224 2.23 21.70 -1.14
C THR A 224 1.50 23.02 -1.41
N TRP A 225 0.64 23.49 -0.50
CA TRP A 225 -0.06 24.78 -0.61
C TRP A 225 0.89 25.98 -0.59
N THR A 226 1.94 25.92 0.24
CA THR A 226 2.94 27.00 0.35
C THR A 226 3.94 27.03 -0.81
N GLY A 227 3.87 26.04 -1.72
CA GLY A 227 4.64 25.99 -2.96
C GLY A 227 4.16 26.96 -4.04
N SER A 228 4.86 26.99 -5.17
CA SER A 228 4.54 27.85 -6.32
C SER A 228 3.33 27.38 -7.14
N ASP A 229 2.74 26.23 -6.81
CA ASP A 229 1.77 25.51 -7.63
C ASP A 229 0.34 25.60 -7.06
N GLY A 230 -0.38 26.66 -7.44
CA GLY A 230 -1.83 26.62 -7.67
C GLY A 230 -2.80 26.41 -6.50
N GLY A 231 -2.34 26.24 -5.25
CA GLY A 231 -3.23 26.00 -4.10
C GLY A 231 -3.88 24.61 -4.11
N ASP A 232 -5.20 24.51 -3.94
CA ASP A 232 -5.95 23.24 -3.84
C ASP A 232 -5.67 22.30 -5.03
N GLU A 233 -5.49 22.86 -6.23
CA GLU A 233 -5.27 22.06 -7.44
C GLU A 233 -3.95 21.29 -7.41
N GLY A 234 -2.88 21.90 -6.88
CA GLY A 234 -1.57 21.26 -6.75
C GLY A 234 -1.60 20.10 -5.76
N VAL A 235 -2.25 20.30 -4.61
CA VAL A 235 -2.46 19.27 -3.58
C VAL A 235 -3.21 18.07 -4.17
N MET A 236 -4.33 18.34 -4.84
CA MET A 236 -5.16 17.28 -5.43
C MET A 236 -4.47 16.56 -6.58
N ARG A 237 -3.68 17.25 -7.40
CA ARG A 237 -2.88 16.63 -8.46
C ARG A 237 -1.86 15.66 -7.88
N ALA A 238 -1.11 16.09 -6.87
CA ALA A 238 -0.10 15.27 -6.20
C ALA A 238 -0.73 14.04 -5.52
N PHE A 239 -1.82 14.23 -4.77
CA PHE A 239 -2.52 13.13 -4.12
C PHE A 239 -3.09 12.13 -5.12
N ASN A 240 -3.78 12.60 -6.17
CA ASN A 240 -4.39 11.73 -7.16
C ASN A 240 -3.35 10.93 -7.94
N LEU A 241 -2.22 11.54 -8.33
CA LEU A 241 -1.14 10.81 -9.00
C LEU A 241 -0.58 9.70 -8.10
N ARG A 242 -0.36 9.95 -6.81
CA ARG A 242 0.11 8.93 -5.87
C ARG A 242 -0.94 7.84 -5.65
N PHE A 243 -2.21 8.21 -5.48
CA PHE A 243 -3.27 7.24 -5.27
C PHE A 243 -3.48 6.35 -6.51
N MET A 244 -3.43 6.93 -7.71
CA MET A 244 -3.49 6.16 -8.96
C MET A 244 -2.31 5.19 -9.08
N GLU A 245 -1.09 5.67 -8.86
CA GLU A 245 0.10 4.81 -8.88
C GLU A 245 -0.04 3.65 -7.89
N GLN A 246 -0.47 3.91 -6.65
CA GLN A 246 -0.72 2.86 -5.65
C GLN A 246 -1.73 1.81 -6.12
N LEU A 247 -2.81 2.20 -6.82
CA LEU A 247 -3.75 1.25 -7.41
C LEU A 247 -3.11 0.40 -8.52
N LEU A 248 -2.21 0.97 -9.32
CA LEU A 248 -1.48 0.25 -10.36
C LEU A 248 -0.44 -0.70 -9.80
N ASP A 249 0.24 -0.34 -8.70
CA ASP A 249 1.14 -1.23 -7.97
C ASP A 249 0.38 -2.48 -7.49
N ILE A 250 -0.81 -2.31 -6.93
CA ILE A 250 -1.67 -3.43 -6.51
C ILE A 250 -2.13 -4.26 -7.72
N ALA A 251 -2.56 -3.59 -8.79
CA ALA A 251 -2.95 -4.28 -10.03
C ALA A 251 -1.80 -5.13 -10.58
N GLY A 252 -0.58 -4.61 -10.50
CA GLY A 252 0.66 -5.25 -10.92
C GLY A 252 1.20 -6.30 -9.94
N ALA A 253 0.81 -6.31 -8.67
CA ALA A 253 1.42 -7.16 -7.63
C ALA A 253 1.41 -8.66 -7.98
N GLY A 254 0.39 -9.12 -8.72
CA GLY A 254 0.28 -10.50 -9.21
C GLY A 254 1.10 -10.83 -10.45
N GLY A 255 1.72 -9.84 -11.10
CA GLY A 255 2.29 -9.95 -12.45
C GLY A 255 3.39 -10.99 -12.63
N HIS A 256 4.11 -11.33 -11.57
CA HIS A 256 5.12 -12.40 -11.59
C HIS A 256 4.52 -13.81 -11.58
N MET A 257 3.24 -13.93 -11.21
CA MET A 257 2.47 -15.18 -11.18
C MET A 257 1.50 -15.27 -12.36
N ASP A 258 0.84 -14.16 -12.67
CA ASP A 258 -0.07 -14.01 -13.79
C ASP A 258 0.03 -12.59 -14.36
N TRP A 259 0.62 -12.47 -15.55
CA TRP A 259 0.80 -11.20 -16.27
C TRP A 259 -0.32 -10.90 -17.27
N THR A 260 -1.35 -11.73 -17.32
CA THR A 260 -2.43 -11.61 -18.31
C THR A 260 -3.58 -10.71 -17.84
N CYS A 261 -3.66 -10.44 -16.54
CA CYS A 261 -4.70 -9.64 -15.92
C CYS A 261 -4.20 -8.93 -14.63
N ALA A 262 -5.04 -8.08 -14.03
CA ALA A 262 -4.78 -7.39 -12.76
C ALA A 262 -5.26 -8.22 -11.55
N ALA A 263 -4.79 -9.47 -11.42
CA ALA A 263 -5.37 -10.48 -10.53
C ALA A 263 -5.51 -10.07 -9.05
N LYS A 264 -4.63 -9.20 -8.55
CA LYS A 264 -4.61 -8.79 -7.13
C LYS A 264 -5.51 -7.58 -6.84
N LEU A 265 -5.91 -6.78 -7.84
CA LEU A 265 -6.86 -5.68 -7.66
C LEU A 265 -8.31 -6.18 -7.81
N ASN A 266 -8.76 -6.89 -6.79
CA ASN A 266 -10.08 -7.50 -6.70
C ASN A 266 -11.10 -6.58 -5.98
N GLU A 267 -12.38 -6.98 -5.90
CA GLU A 267 -13.44 -6.10 -5.37
C GLU A 267 -13.21 -5.70 -3.90
N ALA A 268 -12.80 -6.64 -3.06
CA ALA A 268 -12.57 -6.36 -1.64
C ALA A 268 -11.38 -5.42 -1.40
N VAL A 269 -10.32 -5.62 -2.18
CA VAL A 269 -9.15 -4.74 -2.15
C VAL A 269 -9.55 -3.35 -2.61
N PHE A 270 -10.20 -3.24 -3.76
CA PHE A 270 -10.66 -1.95 -4.28
C PHE A 270 -11.61 -1.23 -3.32
N ASP A 271 -12.60 -1.91 -2.72
CA ASP A 271 -13.54 -1.26 -1.79
C ASP A 271 -12.81 -0.65 -0.59
N SER A 272 -11.73 -1.28 -0.13
CA SER A 272 -10.88 -0.74 0.95
C SER A 272 -10.16 0.54 0.51
N TYR A 273 -9.54 0.52 -0.66
CA TYR A 273 -8.85 1.70 -1.21
C TYR A 273 -9.80 2.83 -1.57
N ARG A 274 -11.03 2.52 -2.00
CA ARG A 274 -12.07 3.53 -2.19
C ARG A 274 -12.43 4.20 -0.86
N GLY A 275 -12.49 3.44 0.24
CA GLY A 275 -12.63 3.99 1.59
C GLY A 275 -11.46 4.91 1.99
N VAL A 276 -10.23 4.50 1.68
CA VAL A 276 -9.04 5.34 1.91
C VAL A 276 -9.12 6.65 1.12
N TYR A 277 -9.49 6.60 -0.16
CA TYR A 277 -9.64 7.79 -1.00
C TYR A 277 -10.67 8.76 -0.41
N GLU A 278 -11.85 8.26 -0.07
CA GLU A 278 -12.94 9.06 0.51
C GLU A 278 -12.55 9.67 1.86
N ALA A 279 -11.83 8.91 2.70
CA ALA A 279 -11.32 9.37 3.98
C ALA A 279 -10.27 10.49 3.82
N CYS A 280 -9.27 10.29 2.95
CA CYS A 280 -8.25 11.31 2.68
C CYS A 280 -8.88 12.59 2.13
N TYR A 281 -9.80 12.46 1.18
CA TYR A 281 -10.52 13.59 0.59
C TYR A 281 -11.38 14.33 1.64
N GLY A 282 -12.02 13.60 2.56
CA GLY A 282 -12.75 14.19 3.68
C GLY A 282 -11.87 15.01 4.63
N VAL A 283 -10.62 14.57 4.85
CA VAL A 283 -9.63 15.31 5.64
C VAL A 283 -9.16 16.57 4.91
N PHE A 284 -8.81 16.47 3.62
CA PHE A 284 -8.37 17.63 2.83
C PHE A 284 -9.42 18.75 2.77
N GLU A 285 -10.70 18.39 2.66
CA GLU A 285 -11.80 19.36 2.64
C GLU A 285 -12.21 19.86 4.05
N GLY A 286 -11.53 19.42 5.11
CA GLY A 286 -11.86 19.77 6.49
C GLY A 286 -13.22 19.25 6.96
N ARG A 287 -13.80 18.28 6.25
CA ARG A 287 -15.10 17.65 6.59
C ARG A 287 -14.97 16.53 7.61
N MET A 288 -13.77 15.98 7.80
CA MET A 288 -13.48 14.89 8.73
C MET A 288 -12.22 15.20 9.53
N SER A 289 -12.25 14.88 10.81
CA SER A 289 -11.04 14.73 11.62
C SER A 289 -10.27 13.46 11.23
N CYS A 290 -9.01 13.36 11.67
CA CYS A 290 -8.18 12.15 11.49
C CYS A 290 -8.83 10.89 12.06
N GLU A 291 -9.50 11.00 13.20
CA GLU A 291 -10.20 9.89 13.84
C GLU A 291 -11.43 9.45 13.04
N GLU A 292 -12.28 10.39 12.63
CA GLU A 292 -13.47 10.08 11.81
C GLU A 292 -13.07 9.46 10.46
N ALA A 293 -12.01 9.97 9.84
CA ALA A 293 -11.47 9.45 8.59
C ALA A 293 -10.98 8.00 8.73
N TYR A 294 -10.31 7.70 9.85
CA TYR A 294 -9.89 6.33 10.17
C TYR A 294 -11.10 5.40 10.37
N ASP A 295 -12.13 5.88 11.07
CA ASP A 295 -13.34 5.10 11.33
C ASP A 295 -14.18 4.86 10.07
N VAL A 296 -14.07 5.70 9.05
CA VAL A 296 -14.63 5.42 7.71
C VAL A 296 -14.00 4.17 7.11
N VAL A 297 -12.67 4.02 7.20
CA VAL A 297 -11.96 2.84 6.68
C VAL A 297 -12.43 1.57 7.39
N LEU A 298 -12.53 1.60 8.74
CA LEU A 298 -13.00 0.47 9.54
C LEU A 298 -14.44 0.06 9.17
N ARG A 299 -15.36 1.02 9.15
CA ARG A 299 -16.77 0.75 8.88
C ARG A 299 -17.02 0.28 7.46
N ARG A 300 -16.18 0.67 6.50
CA ARG A 300 -16.32 0.22 5.12
C ARG A 300 -16.09 -1.27 4.99
N ARG A 301 -15.08 -1.82 5.67
CA ARG A 301 -14.84 -3.27 5.76
C ARG A 301 -16.01 -4.01 6.39
N ALA A 302 -16.53 -3.50 7.50
CA ALA A 302 -17.71 -4.07 8.13
C ALA A 302 -18.94 -4.06 7.20
N ALA A 303 -19.21 -2.93 6.57
CA ALA A 303 -20.32 -2.79 5.63
C ALA A 303 -20.17 -3.71 4.41
N PHE A 304 -18.93 -3.94 3.94
CA PHE A 304 -18.65 -4.91 2.88
C PHE A 304 -19.08 -6.33 3.29
N LEU A 305 -18.73 -6.77 4.50
CA LEU A 305 -19.13 -8.08 5.03
C LEU A 305 -20.65 -8.19 5.20
N MET A 306 -21.30 -7.17 5.77
CA MET A 306 -22.75 -7.13 5.95
C MET A 306 -23.49 -7.20 4.61
N ARG A 307 -23.03 -6.50 3.56
CA ARG A 307 -23.60 -6.60 2.20
C ARG A 307 -23.47 -7.99 1.59
N ARG A 308 -22.52 -8.81 2.05
CA ARG A 308 -22.33 -10.21 1.65
C ARG A 308 -23.08 -11.19 2.55
N GLY A 309 -23.92 -10.70 3.45
CA GLY A 309 -24.80 -11.51 4.30
C GLY A 309 -24.14 -12.01 5.58
N VAL A 310 -23.01 -11.44 5.99
CA VAL A 310 -22.45 -11.70 7.32
C VAL A 310 -23.26 -10.95 8.36
N ASP A 311 -23.79 -11.67 9.35
CA ASP A 311 -24.59 -11.11 10.44
C ASP A 311 -23.65 -10.53 11.51
N LEU A 312 -23.20 -9.29 11.29
CA LEU A 312 -22.42 -8.54 12.27
C LEU A 312 -23.37 -7.55 12.97
N ASP A 313 -23.56 -7.70 14.28
CA ASP A 313 -24.37 -6.78 15.10
C ASP A 313 -23.58 -5.49 15.41
N PHE A 314 -23.19 -4.78 14.36
CA PHE A 314 -22.45 -3.53 14.47
C PHE A 314 -23.36 -2.32 14.24
N ASP A 315 -23.35 -1.39 15.18
CA ASP A 315 -23.78 -0.03 14.91
C ASP A 315 -22.70 0.71 14.11
N LEU A 316 -22.96 0.98 12.83
CA LEU A 316 -22.06 1.73 11.95
C LEU A 316 -22.22 3.26 12.06
N SER A 317 -23.05 3.75 12.98
CA SER A 317 -23.23 5.18 13.22
C SER A 317 -21.99 5.79 13.90
N ILE A 318 -21.61 7.00 13.46
CA ILE A 318 -20.36 7.69 13.87
C ILE A 318 -20.29 7.91 15.40
N ASN A 319 -21.43 8.01 16.08
CA ASN A 319 -21.51 8.50 17.45
C ASN A 319 -21.76 7.41 18.51
N GLN A 320 -21.81 6.13 18.14
CA GLN A 320 -22.20 5.04 19.07
C GLN A 320 -21.37 3.76 18.96
N THR A 321 -20.30 3.73 18.15
CA THR A 321 -19.44 2.54 18.06
C THR A 321 -18.71 2.30 19.40
N SER A 322 -18.94 1.14 20.02
CA SER A 322 -18.20 0.76 21.24
C SER A 322 -16.71 0.57 20.96
N GLY A 323 -15.86 0.76 21.98
CA GLY A 323 -14.41 0.50 21.86
C GLY A 323 -14.13 -0.92 21.37
N ASN A 324 -14.88 -1.90 21.88
CA ASN A 324 -14.77 -3.30 21.49
C ASN A 324 -15.09 -3.51 20.00
N THR A 325 -16.21 -2.96 19.55
CA THR A 325 -16.65 -3.01 18.14
C THR A 325 -15.59 -2.38 17.23
N ARG A 326 -15.07 -1.21 17.60
CA ARG A 326 -14.05 -0.50 16.82
C ARG A 326 -12.74 -1.29 16.72
N ALA A 327 -12.27 -1.88 17.82
CA ALA A 327 -11.09 -2.73 17.84
C ALA A 327 -11.29 -4.00 16.99
N PHE A 328 -12.46 -4.62 17.06
CA PHE A 328 -12.78 -5.79 16.27
C PHE A 328 -12.86 -5.46 14.77
N MET A 329 -13.47 -4.34 14.37
CA MET A 329 -13.42 -3.87 12.97
C MET A 329 -11.98 -3.68 12.47
N ARG A 330 -11.08 -3.14 13.31
CA ARG A 330 -9.66 -3.02 12.97
C ARG A 330 -9.01 -4.39 12.74
N LEU A 331 -9.35 -5.40 13.54
CA LEU A 331 -8.88 -6.78 13.31
C LEU A 331 -9.42 -7.38 12.00
N LEU A 332 -10.69 -7.13 11.66
CA LEU A 332 -11.27 -7.58 10.39
C LEU A 332 -10.56 -6.94 9.19
N CYS A 333 -10.17 -5.67 9.29
CA CYS A 333 -9.36 -4.98 8.29
C CYS A 333 -7.95 -5.61 8.16
N MET A 334 -7.22 -5.75 9.28
CA MET A 334 -5.87 -6.30 9.25
C MET A 334 -5.86 -7.75 8.78
N GLY A 335 -6.83 -8.57 9.21
CA GLY A 335 -6.99 -9.94 8.74
C GLY A 335 -7.42 -10.10 7.28
N ASN A 336 -7.67 -8.98 6.57
CA ASN A 336 -8.24 -8.97 5.23
C ASN A 336 -9.50 -9.86 5.11
N VAL A 337 -10.38 -9.78 6.12
CA VAL A 337 -11.56 -10.63 6.21
C VAL A 337 -12.59 -10.21 5.15
N THR A 338 -12.95 -11.15 4.27
CA THR A 338 -13.79 -10.87 3.08
C THR A 338 -14.96 -11.82 2.90
N THR A 339 -15.03 -12.89 3.70
CA THR A 339 -16.05 -13.95 3.59
C THR A 339 -16.70 -14.21 4.94
N ALA A 340 -17.89 -14.81 4.91
CA ALA A 340 -18.65 -15.15 6.11
C ALA A 340 -17.88 -16.13 7.02
N ASP A 341 -17.36 -17.23 6.46
CA ASP A 341 -16.64 -18.25 7.23
C ASP A 341 -15.43 -17.68 7.98
N VAL A 342 -14.69 -16.76 7.36
CA VAL A 342 -13.54 -16.11 8.00
C VAL A 342 -14.01 -15.09 9.04
N ALA A 343 -15.11 -14.37 8.80
CA ALA A 343 -15.67 -13.45 9.78
C ALA A 343 -16.16 -14.16 11.05
N GLU A 344 -16.87 -15.29 10.90
CA GLU A 344 -17.32 -16.13 12.03
C GLU A 344 -16.13 -16.71 12.80
N LEU A 345 -15.07 -17.12 12.08
CA LEU A 345 -13.82 -17.54 12.71
C LEU A 345 -13.22 -16.42 13.58
N TYR A 346 -13.17 -15.20 13.05
CA TYR A 346 -12.65 -14.04 13.78
C TYR A 346 -13.51 -13.66 14.97
N GLU A 347 -14.82 -13.60 14.80
CA GLU A 347 -15.78 -13.25 15.86
C GLU A 347 -15.73 -14.27 17.01
N SER A 348 -15.89 -15.55 16.70
CA SER A 348 -15.87 -16.60 17.71
C SER A 348 -14.52 -16.72 18.43
N THR A 349 -13.41 -16.37 17.77
CA THR A 349 -12.09 -16.33 18.42
C THR A 349 -11.95 -15.10 19.31
N TRP A 350 -12.39 -13.93 18.84
CA TRP A 350 -12.36 -12.67 19.60
C TRP A 350 -13.22 -12.75 20.87
N GLU A 351 -14.40 -13.36 20.79
CA GLU A 351 -15.31 -13.50 21.93
C GLU A 351 -14.77 -14.45 23.01
N ASP A 352 -14.06 -15.51 22.61
CA ASP A 352 -13.51 -16.50 23.53
C ASP A 352 -12.08 -16.19 24.00
N LEU A 353 -11.52 -15.03 23.61
CA LEU A 353 -10.24 -14.57 24.16
C LEU A 353 -10.33 -14.41 25.68
N ASP A 354 -9.19 -14.62 26.35
CA ASP A 354 -9.07 -14.31 27.78
C ASP A 354 -9.52 -12.85 28.03
N PRO A 355 -10.42 -12.59 29.00
CA PRO A 355 -11.01 -11.26 29.18
C PRO A 355 -9.99 -10.14 29.36
N ARG A 356 -8.86 -10.44 30.02
CA ARG A 356 -7.80 -9.47 30.22
C ARG A 356 -7.05 -9.19 28.92
N ILE A 357 -6.74 -10.23 28.14
CA ILE A 357 -6.11 -10.06 26.82
C ILE A 357 -7.02 -9.26 25.89
N LYS A 358 -8.33 -9.57 25.87
CA LYS A 358 -9.34 -8.86 25.07
C LYS A 358 -9.42 -7.38 25.44
N GLU A 359 -9.49 -7.07 26.74
CA GLU A 359 -9.52 -5.68 27.23
C GLU A 359 -8.24 -4.91 26.88
N GLU A 360 -7.07 -5.50 27.10
CA GLU A 360 -5.78 -4.86 26.80
C GLU A 360 -5.59 -4.66 25.28
N LEU A 361 -6.02 -5.62 24.44
CA LEU A 361 -6.05 -5.46 22.98
C LEU A 361 -7.01 -4.35 22.55
N GLU A 362 -8.24 -4.33 23.09
CA GLU A 362 -9.22 -3.29 22.78
C GLU A 362 -8.65 -1.90 23.07
N GLN A 363 -8.03 -1.72 24.24
CA GLN A 363 -7.43 -0.45 24.61
C GLN A 363 -6.26 -0.08 23.68
N ALA A 364 -5.37 -1.02 23.39
CA ALA A 364 -4.19 -0.78 22.56
C ALA A 364 -4.55 -0.49 21.09
N LEU A 365 -5.50 -1.22 20.51
CA LEU A 365 -5.94 -1.05 19.13
C LEU A 365 -6.74 0.25 18.91
N ASN A 366 -7.29 0.84 19.97
CA ASN A 366 -8.00 2.12 19.91
C ASN A 366 -7.14 3.34 20.22
N VAL A 367 -5.83 3.17 20.48
CA VAL A 367 -4.94 4.32 20.69
C VAL A 367 -4.84 5.15 19.40
N LEU A 368 -5.18 6.44 19.49
CA LEU A 368 -5.13 7.35 18.35
C LEU A 368 -3.70 7.67 17.89
N GLY A 369 -2.76 7.72 18.85
CA GLY A 369 -1.41 8.23 18.67
C GLY A 369 -1.36 9.73 18.98
N THR A 370 -1.01 10.08 20.22
CA THR A 370 -0.93 11.47 20.66
C THR A 370 0.33 11.67 21.49
N ARG A 371 0.71 12.93 21.72
CA ARG A 371 1.89 13.25 22.55
C ARG A 371 1.76 12.59 23.93
N GLY A 372 2.75 11.79 24.31
CA GLY A 372 2.76 11.02 25.56
C GLY A 372 1.91 9.73 25.56
N LYS A 373 1.11 9.47 24.53
CA LYS A 373 0.40 8.21 24.32
C LYS A 373 0.54 7.75 22.86
N PRO A 374 1.74 7.27 22.47
CA PRO A 374 1.99 6.84 21.11
C PRO A 374 1.17 5.59 20.78
N ALA A 375 0.73 5.49 19.54
CA ALA A 375 0.10 4.27 19.02
C ALA A 375 1.19 3.29 18.57
N ILE A 376 0.94 1.98 18.77
CA ILE A 376 1.79 0.94 18.18
C ILE A 376 1.23 0.57 16.81
N GLN A 377 2.06 0.66 15.79
CA GLN A 377 1.79 0.18 14.44
C GLN A 377 2.46 -1.18 14.24
N PRO A 378 1.71 -2.28 14.19
CA PRO A 378 2.27 -3.62 14.04
C PRO A 378 2.56 -3.91 12.56
N THR A 379 3.62 -3.32 12.02
CA THR A 379 3.96 -3.36 10.60
C THR A 379 4.10 -4.80 10.06
N TYR A 380 3.41 -5.11 8.96
CA TYR A 380 3.26 -6.46 8.36
C TYR A 380 2.31 -7.41 9.10
N MET A 381 1.62 -6.96 10.15
CA MET A 381 0.59 -7.78 10.80
C MET A 381 -0.54 -8.20 9.84
N PRO A 382 -1.00 -7.38 8.88
CA PRO A 382 -2.00 -7.83 7.92
C PRO A 382 -1.55 -9.00 7.06
N ALA A 383 -0.29 -8.98 6.60
CA ALA A 383 0.30 -10.11 5.89
C ALA A 383 0.32 -11.39 6.77
N PHE A 384 0.61 -11.25 8.06
CA PHE A 384 0.55 -12.37 9.00
C PHE A 384 -0.88 -12.90 9.24
N LEU A 385 -1.83 -12.01 9.53
CA LEU A 385 -3.21 -12.38 9.86
C LEU A 385 -4.01 -12.90 8.66
N SER A 386 -3.70 -12.44 7.45
CA SER A 386 -4.33 -12.94 6.22
C SER A 386 -3.97 -14.40 5.88
N GLY A 387 -2.86 -14.92 6.44
CA GLY A 387 -2.43 -16.31 6.24
C GLY A 387 -3.11 -17.32 7.17
N ILE A 388 -3.92 -16.85 8.14
CA ILE A 388 -4.53 -17.68 9.17
C ILE A 388 -5.63 -18.59 8.59
N LYS A 389 -5.57 -19.88 8.90
CA LYS A 389 -6.45 -20.92 8.32
C LYS A 389 -7.46 -21.50 9.30
N ASN A 390 -7.20 -21.36 10.60
CA ASN A 390 -8.02 -22.00 11.62
C ASN A 390 -7.97 -21.25 12.95
N ARG A 391 -8.80 -21.70 13.89
CA ARG A 391 -9.00 -21.07 15.19
C ARG A 391 -7.77 -21.11 16.10
N LYS A 392 -7.01 -22.21 16.09
CA LYS A 392 -5.79 -22.34 16.91
C LYS A 392 -4.72 -21.34 16.45
N GLU A 393 -4.56 -21.21 15.13
CA GLU A 393 -3.70 -20.20 14.53
C GLU A 393 -4.15 -18.78 14.91
N LEU A 394 -5.45 -18.48 14.80
CA LEU A 394 -5.96 -17.15 15.10
C LEU A 394 -5.79 -16.77 16.58
N ASP A 395 -6.14 -17.65 17.52
CA ASP A 395 -5.95 -17.39 18.97
C ASP A 395 -4.47 -17.10 19.28
N SER A 396 -3.55 -17.90 18.75
CA SER A 396 -2.11 -17.66 18.92
C SER A 396 -1.67 -16.33 18.30
N ALA A 397 -2.15 -16.01 17.09
CA ALA A 397 -1.83 -14.77 16.42
C ALA A 397 -2.37 -13.53 17.16
N LEU A 398 -3.58 -13.60 17.75
CA LEU A 398 -4.14 -12.51 18.55
C LEU A 398 -3.40 -12.33 19.88
N ARG A 399 -2.97 -13.42 20.54
CA ARG A 399 -2.08 -13.35 21.71
C ARG A 399 -0.71 -12.77 21.36
N PHE A 400 -0.16 -13.12 20.20
CA PHE A 400 1.08 -12.52 19.72
C PHE A 400 0.90 -11.03 19.41
N LEU A 401 -0.16 -10.65 18.69
CA LEU A 401 -0.51 -9.25 18.43
C LEU A 401 -0.66 -8.48 19.75
N HIS A 402 -1.32 -9.05 20.75
CA HIS A 402 -1.43 -8.47 22.09
C HIS A 402 -0.06 -8.14 22.67
N ARG A 403 0.88 -9.11 22.67
CA ARG A 403 2.27 -8.85 23.09
C ARG A 403 2.95 -7.78 22.25
N VAL A 404 2.68 -7.73 20.95
CA VAL A 404 3.24 -6.71 20.04
C VAL A 404 2.72 -5.31 20.35
N VAL A 405 1.43 -5.13 20.62
CA VAL A 405 0.85 -3.79 20.82
C VAL A 405 0.91 -3.31 22.27
N THR A 406 1.12 -4.22 23.23
CA THR A 406 1.18 -3.87 24.66
C THR A 406 2.60 -3.85 25.23
N ALA A 407 3.60 -4.41 24.54
CA ALA A 407 4.95 -4.46 25.12
C ALA A 407 5.48 -3.05 25.40
N PRO A 408 6.22 -2.86 26.51
CA PRO A 408 6.73 -1.56 26.91
C PRO A 408 7.51 -0.90 25.79
N VAL A 409 7.29 0.39 25.63
CA VAL A 409 8.05 1.17 24.69
C VAL A 409 9.36 1.54 25.38
N ILE A 410 10.44 0.85 25.00
CA ILE A 410 11.78 1.21 25.44
C ILE A 410 12.30 2.21 24.42
N ALA A 411 12.37 3.49 24.81
CA ALA A 411 12.97 4.53 24.00
C ALA A 411 14.43 4.15 23.70
N THR A 412 14.73 3.90 22.43
CA THR A 412 16.09 4.04 21.95
C THR A 412 16.43 5.53 21.99
N GLU A 413 17.34 5.92 22.89
CA GLU A 413 18.11 7.17 22.85
C GLU A 413 17.57 8.43 23.57
N THR A 414 17.09 8.29 24.82
CA THR A 414 17.29 9.37 25.80
C THR A 414 18.07 8.82 26.99
N GLU A 415 19.10 9.55 27.45
CA GLU A 415 19.89 9.18 28.63
C GLU A 415 19.04 9.04 29.91
N SER A 416 17.79 9.54 29.88
CA SER A 416 16.80 9.45 30.97
C SER A 416 15.87 8.25 30.91
N GLY A 417 15.86 7.46 29.81
CA GLY A 417 14.94 6.32 29.65
C GLY A 417 13.47 6.69 29.40
N ASP A 418 13.16 7.99 29.29
CA ASP A 418 11.83 8.50 28.97
C ASP A 418 11.67 8.70 27.45
N LEU A 419 10.52 8.30 26.90
CA LEU A 419 10.17 8.59 25.50
C LEU A 419 10.11 10.09 25.26
N ASP A 420 10.68 10.51 24.13
CA ASP A 420 10.48 11.87 23.62
C ASP A 420 8.94 12.13 23.54
N PRO A 421 8.42 13.15 24.25
CA PRO A 421 6.99 13.46 24.27
C PRO A 421 6.39 13.75 22.89
N SER A 422 7.22 14.04 21.88
CA SER A 422 6.79 14.26 20.50
C SER A 422 6.49 12.97 19.72
N VAL A 423 6.88 11.80 20.22
CA VAL A 423 6.60 10.52 19.58
C VAL A 423 5.11 10.19 19.67
N VAL A 424 4.48 10.01 18.50
CA VAL A 424 3.05 9.70 18.38
C VAL A 424 2.78 8.30 17.79
N VAL A 425 3.75 7.70 17.09
CA VAL A 425 3.67 6.35 16.54
C VAL A 425 4.98 5.61 16.73
N ILE A 426 4.88 4.33 17.10
CA ILE A 426 6.00 3.39 17.19
C ILE A 426 5.68 2.20 16.31
N GLU A 427 6.55 1.94 15.34
CA GLU A 427 6.45 0.81 14.46
C GLU A 427 7.12 -0.42 15.09
N ARG A 428 6.47 -1.56 14.97
CA ARG A 428 7.00 -2.88 15.34
C ARG A 428 6.83 -3.83 14.17
N SER A 429 7.90 -4.01 13.40
CA SER A 429 7.89 -4.90 12.23
C SER A 429 7.82 -6.36 12.64
N VAL A 430 6.80 -7.07 12.16
CA VAL A 430 6.69 -8.53 12.28
C VAL A 430 7.29 -9.29 11.09
N LEU A 431 7.97 -8.59 10.17
CA LEU A 431 8.55 -9.19 8.96
C LEU A 431 9.52 -10.33 9.27
N GLY A 432 10.35 -10.19 10.31
CA GLY A 432 11.26 -11.26 10.73
C GLY A 432 10.50 -12.53 11.15
N ILE A 433 9.35 -12.36 11.82
CA ILE A 433 8.51 -13.48 12.26
C ILE A 433 7.86 -14.17 11.07
N LEU A 434 7.40 -13.40 10.08
CA LEU A 434 6.88 -13.94 8.82
C LEU A 434 7.92 -14.84 8.15
N LYS A 435 9.14 -14.34 7.97
CA LYS A 435 10.23 -15.07 7.29
C LYS A 435 10.72 -16.29 8.06
N GLU A 436 10.77 -16.20 9.39
CA GLU A 436 11.35 -17.25 10.22
C GLU A 436 10.35 -18.36 10.56
N PHE A 437 9.07 -18.02 10.79
CA PHE A 437 8.08 -18.98 11.31
C PHE A 437 6.92 -19.26 10.36
N VAL A 438 6.49 -18.28 9.55
CA VAL A 438 5.27 -18.40 8.74
C VAL A 438 5.58 -18.93 7.34
N GLU A 439 6.50 -18.29 6.61
CA GLU A 439 6.92 -18.71 5.26
C GLU A 439 7.43 -20.17 5.21
N PRO A 440 8.22 -20.65 6.20
CA PRO A 440 8.64 -22.06 6.21
C PRO A 440 7.56 -23.05 6.67
N GLY A 441 6.40 -22.57 7.12
CA GLY A 441 5.28 -23.40 7.57
C GLY A 441 5.28 -23.80 9.05
N LEU A 442 6.32 -23.44 9.82
CA LEU A 442 6.47 -23.84 11.23
C LEU A 442 5.28 -23.40 12.11
N PHE A 443 4.78 -22.18 11.89
CA PHE A 443 3.63 -21.65 12.59
C PHE A 443 2.34 -22.43 12.28
N HIS A 444 2.16 -22.89 11.04
CA HIS A 444 0.99 -23.70 10.66
C HIS A 444 1.04 -25.11 11.26
N GLU A 445 2.25 -25.66 11.45
CA GLU A 445 2.45 -26.96 12.11
C GLU A 445 2.21 -26.87 13.62
N ASP A 446 2.78 -25.85 14.28
CA ASP A 446 2.55 -25.57 15.69
C ASP A 446 2.40 -24.07 15.99
N PRO A 447 1.15 -23.56 16.06
CA PRO A 447 0.89 -22.16 16.37
C PRO A 447 1.45 -21.69 17.72
N ILE A 448 1.69 -22.59 18.67
CA ILE A 448 2.20 -22.25 20.01
C ILE A 448 3.67 -21.79 19.94
N VAL A 449 4.37 -22.03 18.83
CA VAL A 449 5.75 -21.56 18.61
C VAL A 449 5.91 -20.06 18.93
N LEU A 450 4.88 -19.26 18.69
CA LEU A 450 4.90 -17.82 18.96
C LEU A 450 5.00 -17.46 20.44
N ASP A 451 4.58 -18.34 21.36
CA ASP A 451 4.68 -18.05 22.81
C ASP A 451 6.13 -17.96 23.30
N ALA A 452 7.07 -18.56 22.56
CA ALA A 452 8.50 -18.43 22.81
C ALA A 452 9.14 -17.26 22.05
N VAL A 453 8.44 -16.65 21.10
CA VAL A 453 8.95 -15.56 20.27
C VAL A 453 8.88 -14.24 21.03
N GLY A 454 10.01 -13.55 21.12
CA GLY A 454 10.09 -12.22 21.72
C GLY A 454 9.37 -11.16 20.91
N THR A 455 8.92 -10.09 21.55
CA THR A 455 8.29 -8.97 20.85
C THR A 455 9.31 -8.22 19.98
N PRO A 456 8.99 -7.88 18.72
CA PRO A 456 9.85 -7.06 17.88
C PRO A 456 10.19 -5.71 18.53
N LYS A 457 11.39 -5.21 18.25
CA LYS A 457 11.82 -3.88 18.73
C LYS A 457 10.91 -2.81 18.15
N GLY A 458 10.58 -1.81 18.98
CA GLY A 458 9.89 -0.61 18.54
C GLY A 458 10.87 0.38 17.93
N VAL A 459 10.52 0.96 16.79
CA VAL A 459 11.24 2.06 16.16
C VAL A 459 10.27 3.23 16.05
N VAL A 460 10.74 4.45 16.33
CA VAL A 460 9.92 5.65 16.12
C VAL A 460 9.64 5.76 14.62
N ALA A 461 8.36 5.82 14.25
CA ALA A 461 7.99 6.07 12.86
C ALA A 461 8.64 7.38 12.40
N LEU A 462 9.23 7.41 11.20
CA LEU A 462 9.81 8.63 10.62
C LEU A 462 8.81 9.77 10.81
N ARG A 463 9.24 10.84 11.51
CA ARG A 463 8.38 11.94 12.00
C ARG A 463 7.19 12.17 11.06
N GLN A 464 6.04 11.73 11.55
CA GLN A 464 4.73 12.16 11.06
C GLN A 464 4.50 13.61 11.41
#